data_AF-A0A0B1SXC5-F1
#
_entry.id   AF-A0A0B1SXC5-F1
#
_cell.length_a   1.000
_cell.length_b   1.000
_cell.length_c   1.000
_cell.angle_alpha   90.00
_cell.angle_beta   90.00
_cell.angle_gamma   90.00
#
_symmetry.space_group_name_H-M   'P 1'
#
loop_
_entity.id
_entity.type
_entity.pdbx_description
1 polymer ?
#
loop_
_entity_poly.entity_id
_entity_poly.type
_entity_poly.pdbx_seq_one_letter_code
_entity_poly.pdbx_strand_id
1 'polypeptide(L)'
;MCCCDNIFYVPEYSAHGAACPARNCSATYDKRGMMRCRFRFNSSLRWLFRRKQHFHCEKEHDFEVTPKQLEPKKLIRKDVASICVAARTERFNTSKTREFENSVTKIIYSEEEQRSVKDLRKTILFLVENCTAWLFLHRSEKHVRAKSQIGKLFQAILILQEEILRSSSTTKAHIEEIQKGVTEVLGTFRTCTGIHGKGKCI
;
A
#
# COMPACT_ATOMS: atom_id res chain seq x y z
N MET A 1 -18.39 -19.51 -11.69
CA MET A 1 -19.63 -19.03 -12.35
C MET A 1 -20.82 -19.62 -11.60
N CYS A 2 -21.87 -18.85 -11.23
CA CYS A 2 -23.10 -19.42 -10.59
C CYS A 2 -23.82 -20.32 -11.60
N CYS A 3 -24.73 -21.17 -11.13
CA CYS A 3 -25.68 -21.87 -11.99
C CYS A 3 -26.66 -20.94 -12.75
N CYS A 4 -26.71 -19.65 -12.37
CA CYS A 4 -27.43 -18.60 -13.10
C CYS A 4 -26.55 -17.79 -14.08
N ASP A 5 -25.38 -18.32 -14.44
CA ASP A 5 -24.35 -17.67 -15.27
C ASP A 5 -23.77 -16.35 -14.73
N ASN A 6 -24.23 -15.90 -13.56
CA ASN A 6 -23.70 -14.71 -12.93
C ASN A 6 -22.26 -14.93 -12.43
N ILE A 7 -21.39 -13.97 -12.73
CA ILE A 7 -20.00 -13.92 -12.26
C ILE A 7 -19.92 -12.82 -11.20
N PHE A 8 -19.43 -13.17 -10.02
CA PHE A 8 -19.20 -12.22 -8.94
C PHE A 8 -17.90 -12.56 -8.22
N TYR A 9 -17.33 -11.57 -7.57
CA TYR A 9 -16.03 -11.64 -6.93
C TYR A 9 -16.20 -11.70 -5.42
N VAL A 10 -15.47 -12.61 -4.77
CA VAL A 10 -15.47 -12.75 -3.32
C VAL A 10 -14.02 -12.88 -2.84
N PRO A 11 -13.63 -12.17 -1.78
CA PRO A 11 -12.33 -12.39 -1.14
C PRO A 11 -12.18 -13.85 -0.67
N GLU A 12 -10.99 -14.42 -0.79
CA GLU A 12 -10.72 -15.82 -0.45
C GLU A 12 -11.09 -16.15 1.01
N TYR A 13 -10.78 -15.24 1.95
CA TYR A 13 -11.09 -15.41 3.37
C TYR A 13 -12.58 -15.33 3.71
N SER A 14 -13.41 -14.78 2.81
CA SER A 14 -14.86 -14.67 2.97
C SER A 14 -15.64 -15.45 1.92
N ALA A 15 -14.95 -16.31 1.15
CA ALA A 15 -15.57 -17.09 0.09
C ALA A 15 -16.59 -18.09 0.66
N HIS A 16 -16.31 -18.65 1.83
CA HIS A 16 -17.23 -19.55 2.52
C HIS A 16 -18.51 -18.84 2.96
N GLY A 17 -19.66 -19.37 2.55
CA GLY A 17 -20.98 -18.82 2.87
C GLY A 17 -21.39 -17.64 1.99
N ALA A 18 -20.53 -17.20 1.06
CA ALA A 18 -20.89 -16.13 0.15
C ALA A 18 -22.03 -16.57 -0.79
N ALA A 19 -23.10 -15.78 -0.80
CA ALA A 19 -24.27 -16.01 -1.63
C ALA A 19 -24.13 -15.31 -2.98
N CYS A 20 -24.67 -15.92 -4.03
CA CYS A 20 -24.78 -15.27 -5.32
C CYS A 20 -25.67 -14.02 -5.21
N PRO A 21 -25.21 -12.85 -5.68
CA PRO A 21 -25.96 -11.59 -5.58
C PRO A 21 -27.14 -11.52 -6.56
N ALA A 22 -27.28 -12.47 -7.48
CA ALA A 22 -28.44 -12.53 -8.36
C ALA A 22 -29.70 -12.79 -7.54
N ARG A 23 -30.70 -11.90 -7.69
CA ARG A 23 -31.94 -11.84 -6.89
C ARG A 23 -32.63 -13.21 -6.70
N ASN A 24 -32.50 -14.11 -7.67
CA ASN A 24 -33.15 -15.43 -7.68
C ASN A 24 -32.18 -16.65 -7.63
N CYS A 25 -30.84 -16.51 -7.70
CA CYS A 25 -29.90 -17.66 -7.57
C CYS A 25 -29.83 -18.05 -6.09
N SER A 26 -29.53 -17.08 -5.20
CA SER A 26 -29.28 -17.29 -3.76
C SER A 26 -28.33 -18.45 -3.41
N ALA A 27 -27.61 -19.02 -4.38
CA ALA A 27 -26.71 -20.15 -4.17
C ALA A 27 -25.51 -19.73 -3.32
N THR A 28 -25.08 -20.58 -2.40
CA THR A 28 -24.01 -20.29 -1.44
C THR A 28 -22.79 -21.15 -1.69
N TYR A 29 -21.60 -20.56 -1.62
CA TYR A 29 -20.33 -21.29 -1.64
C TYR A 29 -20.11 -22.06 -0.33
N ASP A 30 -19.78 -23.34 -0.43
CA ASP A 30 -19.41 -24.18 0.70
C ASP A 30 -17.89 -24.22 0.95
N LYS A 31 -17.46 -24.89 2.03
CA LYS A 31 -16.04 -25.00 2.40
C LYS A 31 -15.21 -25.79 1.39
N ARG A 32 -15.86 -26.55 0.51
CA ARG A 32 -15.23 -27.40 -0.50
C ARG A 32 -15.12 -26.69 -1.85
N GLY A 33 -15.50 -25.40 -1.93
CA GLY A 33 -15.48 -24.63 -3.16
C GLY A 33 -16.68 -24.92 -4.08
N MET A 34 -17.67 -25.70 -3.63
CA MET A 34 -18.87 -26.01 -4.41
C MET A 34 -19.97 -24.98 -4.13
N MET A 35 -20.79 -24.69 -5.14
CA MET A 35 -21.99 -23.87 -4.95
C MET A 35 -23.21 -24.74 -4.69
N ARG A 36 -23.95 -24.42 -3.62
CA ARG A 36 -25.19 -25.11 -3.24
C ARG A 36 -26.41 -24.23 -3.44
N CYS A 37 -27.44 -24.73 -4.14
CA CYS A 37 -28.75 -24.07 -4.25
C CYS A 37 -29.39 -23.95 -2.83
N ARG A 38 -29.86 -22.75 -2.44
CA ARG A 38 -30.38 -22.41 -1.08
C ARG A 38 -31.46 -23.36 -0.56
N PHE A 39 -32.22 -23.96 -1.48
CA PHE A 39 -33.38 -24.81 -1.17
C PHE A 39 -33.03 -26.17 -0.55
N ARG A 40 -31.74 -26.54 -0.46
CA ARG A 40 -31.32 -27.82 0.16
C ARG A 40 -31.36 -27.84 1.70
N PHE A 41 -31.36 -26.69 2.38
CA PHE A 41 -31.18 -26.64 3.83
C PHE A 41 -32.47 -26.64 4.67
N ASN A 42 -33.66 -26.55 4.06
CA ASN A 42 -34.92 -26.54 4.81
C ASN A 42 -35.77 -27.79 4.50
N SER A 43 -35.41 -28.91 5.15
CA SER A 43 -36.05 -30.22 4.96
C SER A 43 -37.55 -30.22 5.30
N SER A 44 -38.00 -29.34 6.18
CA SER A 44 -39.40 -29.23 6.62
C SER A 44 -40.34 -28.60 5.59
N LEU A 45 -39.81 -27.87 4.60
CA LEU A 45 -40.62 -27.20 3.56
C LEU A 45 -40.48 -27.85 2.17
N ARG A 46 -39.78 -28.99 2.06
CA ARG A 46 -39.51 -29.70 0.79
C ARG A 46 -40.78 -29.98 -0.04
N TRP A 47 -41.91 -30.22 0.63
CA TRP A 47 -43.19 -30.53 -0.01
C TRP A 47 -43.92 -29.29 -0.55
N LEU A 48 -43.77 -28.11 0.09
CA LEU A 48 -44.37 -26.85 -0.38
C LEU A 48 -43.66 -26.29 -1.62
N PHE A 49 -42.35 -26.50 -1.73
CA PHE A 49 -41.54 -25.96 -2.83
C PHE A 49 -41.55 -26.83 -4.10
N ARG A 50 -41.94 -28.12 -4.03
CA ARG A 50 -42.11 -28.98 -5.21
C ARG A 50 -43.15 -28.46 -6.21
N ARG A 51 -44.11 -27.64 -5.78
CA ARG A 51 -45.25 -27.23 -6.62
C ARG A 51 -45.07 -25.93 -7.38
N LYS A 52 -44.02 -25.13 -7.14
CA LYS A 52 -43.93 -23.77 -7.72
C LYS A 52 -42.65 -23.39 -8.47
N GLN A 53 -41.53 -24.11 -8.38
CA GLN A 53 -40.30 -23.71 -9.07
C GLN A 53 -39.49 -24.91 -9.55
N HIS A 54 -39.89 -25.47 -10.69
CA HIS A 54 -39.03 -26.33 -11.51
C HIS A 54 -38.20 -25.55 -12.55
N PHE A 55 -38.30 -24.22 -12.60
CA PHE A 55 -37.87 -23.48 -13.80
C PHE A 55 -36.39 -23.04 -13.87
N HIS A 56 -35.54 -23.20 -12.83
CA HIS A 56 -34.16 -22.67 -12.93
C HIS A 56 -33.00 -23.43 -12.25
N CYS A 57 -33.23 -24.51 -11.49
CA CYS A 57 -32.14 -25.34 -10.94
C CYS A 57 -32.51 -26.82 -11.23
N GLU A 58 -32.65 -27.18 -12.52
CA GLU A 58 -33.05 -28.54 -12.97
C GLU A 58 -32.02 -29.64 -12.66
N LYS A 59 -30.78 -29.26 -12.36
CA LYS A 59 -29.72 -30.24 -12.09
C LYS A 59 -29.64 -30.49 -10.59
N GLU A 60 -30.04 -31.68 -10.17
CA GLU A 60 -29.94 -32.18 -8.78
C GLU A 60 -28.50 -32.31 -8.25
N HIS A 61 -27.51 -31.73 -8.92
CA HIS A 61 -26.10 -32.03 -8.69
C HIS A 61 -25.43 -30.79 -8.10
N ASP A 62 -24.63 -31.00 -7.05
CA ASP A 62 -23.76 -29.95 -6.55
C ASP A 62 -22.85 -29.55 -7.72
N PHE A 63 -22.92 -28.28 -8.11
CA PHE A 63 -22.11 -27.81 -9.23
C PHE A 63 -20.72 -27.57 -8.71
N GLU A 64 -19.78 -28.37 -9.23
CA GLU A 64 -18.37 -28.05 -9.11
C GLU A 64 -18.16 -26.73 -9.85
N VAL A 65 -18.01 -25.67 -9.08
CA VAL A 65 -17.57 -24.39 -9.62
C VAL A 65 -16.07 -24.46 -9.59
N THR A 66 -15.41 -24.29 -10.73
CA THR A 66 -13.97 -24.03 -10.75
C THR A 66 -13.81 -22.53 -10.46
N PRO A 67 -13.51 -22.10 -9.22
CA PRO A 67 -13.18 -20.71 -9.00
C PRO A 67 -11.91 -20.41 -9.80
N LYS A 68 -12.01 -19.50 -10.77
CA LYS A 68 -10.81 -18.94 -11.36
C LYS A 68 -10.19 -18.03 -10.30
N GLN A 69 -9.14 -18.50 -9.64
CA GLN A 69 -8.35 -17.64 -8.78
C GLN A 69 -7.79 -16.53 -9.68
N LEU A 70 -8.31 -15.32 -9.51
CA LEU A 70 -7.72 -14.19 -10.18
C LEU A 70 -6.40 -13.92 -9.50
N GLU A 71 -5.32 -14.00 -10.26
CA GLU A 71 -4.04 -13.43 -9.86
C GLU A 71 -4.31 -12.05 -9.28
N PRO A 72 -3.89 -11.78 -8.03
CA PRO A 72 -4.10 -10.48 -7.43
C PRO A 72 -3.51 -9.46 -8.39
N LYS A 73 -4.39 -8.65 -9.00
CA LYS A 73 -3.99 -7.64 -9.98
C LYS A 73 -2.90 -6.83 -9.30
N LYS A 74 -1.66 -6.90 -9.79
CA LYS A 74 -0.55 -6.07 -9.30
C LYS A 74 -0.89 -4.61 -9.59
N LEU A 75 -1.77 -4.03 -8.77
CA LEU A 75 -2.14 -2.62 -8.72
C LEU A 75 -1.02 -1.82 -8.04
N ILE A 76 0.22 -2.26 -8.20
CA ILE A 76 1.40 -1.56 -7.72
C ILE A 76 1.66 -0.51 -8.78
N ARG A 77 1.39 0.77 -8.47
CA ARG A 77 2.04 1.84 -9.23
C ARG A 77 3.54 1.70 -8.94
N LYS A 78 4.25 1.12 -9.92
CA LYS A 78 5.68 0.76 -9.81
C LYS A 78 6.53 1.94 -9.35
N ASP A 79 6.09 3.15 -9.70
CA ASP A 79 6.76 4.42 -9.43
C ASP A 79 6.83 4.82 -7.94
N VAL A 80 5.84 4.47 -7.11
CA VAL A 80 5.89 4.77 -5.66
C VAL A 80 6.65 3.67 -4.90
N ALA A 81 6.43 2.41 -5.30
CA ALA A 81 7.10 1.27 -4.68
C ALA A 81 8.62 1.30 -4.91
N SER A 82 9.08 1.73 -6.09
CA SER A 82 10.51 1.82 -6.38
C SER A 82 11.24 2.80 -5.47
N ILE A 83 10.66 3.96 -5.18
CA ILE A 83 11.26 4.96 -4.27
C ILE A 83 11.35 4.41 -2.84
N CYS A 84 10.28 3.76 -2.36
CA CYS A 84 10.26 3.13 -1.03
C CYS A 84 11.37 2.07 -0.90
N VAL A 85 11.50 1.19 -1.89
CA VAL A 85 12.52 0.14 -1.92
C VAL A 85 13.93 0.73 -2.02
N ALA A 86 14.13 1.76 -2.84
CA ALA A 86 15.42 2.44 -2.96
C ALA A 86 15.84 3.09 -1.64
N ALA A 87 14.95 3.85 -0.99
CA ALA A 87 15.22 4.46 0.30
C ALA A 87 15.54 3.42 1.38
N ARG A 88 14.79 2.30 1.40
CA ARG A 88 15.05 1.17 2.30
C ARG A 88 16.43 0.55 2.03
N THR A 89 16.79 0.34 0.77
CA THR A 89 18.08 -0.21 0.37
C THR A 89 19.22 0.71 0.83
N GLU A 90 19.10 2.01 0.61
CA GLU A 90 20.08 3.00 1.08
C GLU A 90 20.22 3.03 2.62
N ARG A 91 19.13 2.80 3.34
CA ARG A 91 19.13 2.76 4.81
C ARG A 91 19.83 1.53 5.37
N PHE A 92 19.69 0.37 4.72
CA PHE A 92 20.29 -0.88 5.17
C PHE A 92 21.65 -1.20 4.53
N ASN A 93 22.09 -0.42 3.54
CA ASN A 93 23.43 -0.56 2.99
C ASN A 93 24.48 -0.03 3.98
N THR A 94 25.05 -0.95 4.76
CA THR A 94 26.05 -0.66 5.79
C THR A 94 27.35 -0.13 5.19
N SER A 95 27.77 -0.63 4.02
CA SER A 95 28.97 -0.15 3.32
C SER A 95 28.83 1.33 2.95
N LYS A 96 27.76 1.68 2.22
CA LYS A 96 27.48 3.07 1.82
C LYS A 96 27.30 3.98 3.02
N THR A 97 26.66 3.50 4.08
CA THR A 97 26.50 4.29 5.31
C THR A 97 27.85 4.59 5.95
N ARG A 98 28.75 3.60 6.04
CA ARG A 98 30.10 3.79 6.58
C ARG A 98 30.95 4.72 5.73
N GLU A 99 30.89 4.57 4.41
CA GLU A 99 31.58 5.45 3.45
C GLU A 99 31.14 6.90 3.60
N PHE A 100 29.82 7.13 3.64
CA PHE A 100 29.25 8.45 3.88
C PHE A 100 29.71 9.03 5.23
N GLU A 101 29.59 8.28 6.32
CA GLU A 101 29.96 8.75 7.66
C GLU A 101 31.45 9.10 7.76
N ASN A 102 32.31 8.32 7.11
CA ASN A 102 33.74 8.59 7.03
C ASN A 102 34.03 9.86 6.23
N SER A 103 33.36 10.09 5.10
CA SER A 103 33.54 11.30 4.30
C SER A 103 33.02 12.55 5.01
N VAL A 104 31.91 12.45 5.75
CA VAL A 104 31.42 13.54 6.61
C VAL A 104 32.48 13.96 7.63
N THR A 105 33.11 13.00 8.31
CA THR A 105 34.16 13.28 9.31
C THR A 105 35.43 13.89 8.68
N LYS A 106 35.69 13.67 7.39
CA LYS A 106 36.81 14.28 6.68
C LYS A 106 36.55 15.73 6.26
N ILE A 107 35.29 16.07 5.93
CA ILE A 107 34.93 17.37 5.35
C ILE A 107 34.49 18.36 6.42
N ILE A 108 33.74 17.87 7.42
CA ILE A 108 33.12 18.70 8.45
C ILE A 108 33.95 18.58 9.73
N TYR A 109 34.54 19.68 10.18
CA TYR A 109 35.40 19.69 11.36
C TYR A 109 34.61 19.63 12.68
N SER A 110 33.42 20.23 12.74
CA SER A 110 32.60 20.26 13.96
C SER A 110 31.90 18.92 14.18
N GLU A 111 32.10 18.30 15.35
CA GLU A 111 31.42 17.04 15.72
C GLU A 111 29.90 17.19 15.77
N GLU A 112 29.40 18.36 16.17
CA GLU A 112 27.96 18.65 16.22
C GLU A 112 27.37 18.71 14.82
N GLU A 113 28.05 19.38 13.88
CA GLU A 113 27.64 19.42 12.48
C GLU A 113 27.73 18.04 11.83
N GLN A 114 28.79 17.26 12.13
CA GLN A 114 28.90 15.88 11.67
C GLN A 114 27.69 15.03 12.13
N ARG A 115 27.34 15.12 13.41
CA ARG A 115 26.18 14.40 13.97
C ARG A 115 24.88 14.84 13.30
N SER A 116 24.68 16.15 13.16
CA SER A 116 23.52 16.74 12.50
C SER A 116 23.34 16.21 11.06
N VAL A 117 24.41 16.16 10.26
CA VAL A 117 24.35 15.64 8.88
C VAL A 117 24.06 14.13 8.84
N LYS A 118 24.68 13.35 9.75
CA LYS A 118 24.42 11.90 9.86
C LYS A 118 22.96 11.63 10.24
N ASP A 119 22.41 12.38 11.18
CA ASP A 119 21.02 12.25 11.61
C ASP A 119 20.03 12.76 10.55
N LEU A 120 20.39 13.81 9.82
CA LEU A 120 19.61 14.32 8.69
C LEU A 120 19.45 13.23 7.61
N ARG A 121 20.54 12.54 7.23
CA ARG A 121 20.48 11.40 6.30
C ARG A 121 19.50 10.33 6.77
N LYS A 122 19.63 9.88 8.04
CA LYS A 122 18.75 8.84 8.61
C LYS A 122 17.30 9.29 8.60
N THR A 123 17.05 10.54 9.00
CA THR A 123 15.71 11.14 9.06
C THR A 123 15.06 11.17 7.70
N ILE A 124 15.77 11.61 6.66
CA ILE A 124 15.23 11.70 5.31
C ILE A 124 14.92 10.32 4.75
N LEU A 125 15.86 9.37 4.85
CA LEU A 125 15.64 8.01 4.33
C LEU A 125 14.45 7.34 5.02
N PHE A 126 14.33 7.51 6.34
CA PHE A 126 13.18 7.03 7.10
C PHE A 126 11.88 7.72 6.67
N LEU A 127 11.90 9.04 6.50
CA LEU A 127 10.73 9.82 6.09
C LEU A 127 10.27 9.40 4.68
N VAL A 128 11.20 9.28 3.72
CA VAL A 128 10.92 8.84 2.36
C VAL A 128 10.31 7.43 2.37
N GLU A 129 10.92 6.47 3.08
CA GLU A 129 10.40 5.09 3.19
C GLU A 129 8.96 5.07 3.72
N ASN A 130 8.71 5.74 4.84
CA ASN A 130 7.39 5.72 5.50
C ASN A 130 6.34 6.53 4.76
N CYS A 131 6.67 7.72 4.26
CA CYS A 131 5.74 8.57 3.51
C CYS A 131 5.35 7.93 2.17
N THR A 132 6.30 7.30 1.46
CA THR A 132 5.96 6.55 0.24
C THR A 132 5.12 5.31 0.54
N ALA A 133 5.41 4.58 1.62
CA ALA A 133 4.57 3.47 2.08
C ALA A 133 3.15 3.95 2.42
N TRP A 134 3.01 5.09 3.11
CA TRP A 134 1.71 5.68 3.41
C TRP A 134 0.95 6.04 2.13
N LEU A 135 1.60 6.69 1.16
CA LEU A 135 0.98 7.00 -0.14
C LEU A 135 0.56 5.75 -0.90
N PHE A 136 1.35 4.69 -0.81
CA PHE A 136 1.03 3.39 -1.40
C PHE A 136 -0.23 2.78 -0.79
N LEU A 137 -0.40 2.89 0.52
CA LEU A 137 -1.60 2.40 1.23
C LEU A 137 -2.82 3.27 0.93
N HIS A 138 -2.65 4.59 0.80
CA HIS A 138 -3.77 5.53 0.73
C HIS A 138 -4.21 5.91 -0.69
N ARG A 139 -3.52 5.45 -1.74
CA ARG A 139 -3.88 5.37 -3.19
C ARG A 139 -4.69 6.51 -3.85
N SER A 140 -4.90 7.62 -3.18
CA SER A 140 -5.71 8.73 -3.63
C SER A 140 -4.87 9.60 -4.55
N GLU A 141 -5.40 9.87 -5.75
CA GLU A 141 -4.78 10.80 -6.69
C GLU A 141 -4.67 12.22 -6.12
N LYS A 142 -5.36 12.53 -5.03
CA LYS A 142 -5.30 13.84 -4.36
C LYS A 142 -3.92 14.16 -3.76
N HIS A 143 -3.00 13.20 -3.68
CA HIS A 143 -1.69 13.37 -3.07
C HIS A 143 -0.53 13.55 -4.06
N VAL A 144 -0.79 14.03 -5.29
CA VAL A 144 0.27 14.29 -6.30
C VAL A 144 1.39 15.16 -5.74
N ARG A 145 1.04 16.23 -5.02
CA ARG A 145 2.01 17.15 -4.41
C ARG A 145 2.93 16.45 -3.41
N ALA A 146 2.35 15.67 -2.50
CA ALA A 146 3.10 14.91 -1.49
C ALA A 146 4.06 13.91 -2.16
N LYS A 147 3.60 13.20 -3.19
CA LYS A 147 4.45 12.30 -3.97
C LYS A 147 5.63 13.02 -4.62
N SER A 148 5.37 14.17 -5.26
CA SER A 148 6.42 14.97 -5.91
C SER A 148 7.46 15.45 -4.90
N GLN A 149 7.02 15.95 -3.75
CA GLN A 149 7.93 16.44 -2.70
C GLN A 149 8.81 15.35 -2.12
N ILE A 150 8.26 14.16 -1.86
CA ILE A 150 9.08 13.02 -1.39
C ILE A 150 10.11 12.61 -2.43
N GLY A 151 9.71 12.56 -3.71
CA GLY A 151 10.63 12.25 -4.80
C GLY A 151 11.78 13.25 -4.87
N LYS A 152 11.48 14.56 -4.80
CA LYS A 152 12.48 15.63 -4.76
C LYS A 152 13.40 15.51 -3.54
N LEU A 153 12.83 15.29 -2.36
CA LEU A 153 13.61 15.12 -1.13
C LEU A 153 14.56 13.91 -1.21
N PHE A 154 14.09 12.81 -1.79
CA PHE A 154 14.92 11.62 -2.00
C PHE A 154 16.06 11.89 -2.99
N GLN A 155 15.79 12.59 -4.09
CA GLN A 155 16.86 12.97 -5.03
C GLN A 155 17.88 13.92 -4.38
N ALA A 156 17.41 14.90 -3.60
CA ALA A 156 18.28 15.85 -2.93
C ALA A 156 19.26 15.16 -1.95
N ILE A 157 18.80 14.16 -1.18
CA ILE A 157 19.71 13.43 -0.28
C ILE A 157 20.72 12.56 -1.04
N LEU A 158 20.36 12.01 -2.21
CA LEU A 158 21.31 11.27 -3.03
C LEU A 158 22.39 12.19 -3.62
N ILE A 159 22.00 13.39 -4.06
CA ILE A 159 22.93 14.42 -4.55
C ILE A 159 23.88 14.84 -3.42
N LEU A 160 23.35 15.16 -2.24
CA LEU A 160 24.16 15.54 -1.08
C LEU A 160 25.17 14.43 -0.70
N GLN A 161 24.74 13.16 -0.73
CA GLN A 161 25.65 12.04 -0.47
C GLN A 161 26.81 12.01 -1.46
N GLU A 162 26.51 12.16 -2.74
CA GLU A 162 27.54 12.17 -3.79
C GLU A 162 28.49 13.37 -3.67
N GLU A 163 27.98 14.55 -3.33
CA GLU A 163 28.79 15.74 -3.11
C GLU A 163 29.72 15.62 -1.90
N ILE A 164 29.24 15.00 -0.81
CA ILE A 164 30.06 14.69 0.36
C ILE A 164 31.11 13.64 0.00
N LEU A 165 30.82 12.67 -0.88
CA LEU A 165 31.84 11.75 -1.34
C LEU A 165 32.92 12.45 -2.20
N ARG A 166 32.54 13.50 -2.93
CA ARG A 166 33.43 14.30 -3.78
C ARG A 166 34.13 15.47 -3.06
N SER A 167 33.84 15.70 -1.79
CA SER A 167 34.35 16.85 -1.02
C SER A 167 34.00 18.23 -1.63
N SER A 168 32.77 18.40 -2.10
CA SER A 168 32.31 19.68 -2.68
C SER A 168 32.17 20.80 -1.63
N SER A 169 32.54 22.03 -2.01
CA SER A 169 32.35 23.24 -1.18
C SER A 169 30.88 23.68 -1.06
N THR A 170 29.98 23.18 -1.91
CA THR A 170 28.55 23.52 -1.92
C THR A 170 27.72 22.78 -0.85
N THR A 171 28.33 21.84 -0.13
CA THR A 171 27.66 20.93 0.82
C THR A 171 26.78 21.65 1.83
N LYS A 172 27.23 22.80 2.37
CA LYS A 172 26.49 23.54 3.41
C LYS A 172 25.16 24.11 2.91
N ALA A 173 25.16 24.72 1.72
CA ALA A 173 23.94 25.30 1.14
C ALA A 173 22.89 24.21 0.84
N HIS A 174 23.32 23.05 0.34
CA HIS A 174 22.40 21.93 0.10
C HIS A 174 21.86 21.31 1.39
N ILE A 175 22.63 21.27 2.49
CA ILE A 175 22.11 20.81 3.79
C ILE A 175 20.93 21.68 4.23
N GLU A 176 21.05 23.01 4.15
CA GLU A 176 20.00 23.95 4.53
C GLU A 176 18.75 23.80 3.64
N GLU A 177 18.94 23.66 2.32
CA GLU A 177 17.84 23.41 1.38
C GLU A 177 17.10 22.10 1.69
N ILE A 178 17.85 21.04 2.00
CA ILE A 178 17.29 19.74 2.34
C ILE A 178 16.50 19.80 3.65
N GLN A 179 17.01 20.50 4.68
CA GLN A 179 16.28 20.70 5.93
C GLN A 179 14.94 21.40 5.70
N LYS A 180 14.92 22.44 4.84
CA LYS A 180 13.68 23.07 4.40
C LYS A 180 12.75 22.06 3.73
N GLY A 181 13.26 21.25 2.80
CA GLY A 181 12.50 20.17 2.14
C GLY A 181 11.88 19.17 3.13
N VAL A 182 12.59 18.79 4.19
CA VAL A 182 12.06 17.92 5.26
C VAL A 182 10.87 18.58 5.95
N THR A 183 10.98 19.85 6.34
CA THR A 183 9.88 20.57 7.00
C THR A 183 8.65 20.70 6.10
N GLU A 184 8.83 20.92 4.80
CA GLU A 184 7.74 20.99 3.81
C GLU A 184 7.02 19.64 3.64
N VAL A 185 7.76 18.53 3.60
CA VAL A 185 7.18 17.18 3.51
C VAL A 185 6.37 16.89 4.78
N LEU A 186 6.95 17.15 5.96
CA LEU A 186 6.24 16.96 7.23
C LEU A 186 4.95 17.78 7.30
N GLY A 187 4.99 19.06 6.92
CA GLY A 187 3.82 19.93 6.85
C GLY A 187 2.73 19.36 5.92
N THR A 188 3.12 18.88 4.75
CA THR A 188 2.19 18.29 3.77
C THR A 188 1.53 17.03 4.32
N PHE A 189 2.29 16.15 4.99
CA PHE A 189 1.77 14.92 5.57
C PHE A 189 0.88 15.13 6.79
N ARG A 190 1.16 16.16 7.61
CA ARG A 190 0.26 16.58 8.70
C ARG A 190 -1.13 16.97 8.17
N THR A 191 -1.18 17.71 7.07
CA THR A 191 -2.44 18.06 6.40
C THR A 191 -3.13 16.84 5.80
N CYS A 192 -2.38 15.91 5.20
CA CYS A 192 -2.94 14.71 4.57
C CYS A 192 -3.51 13.70 5.58
N THR A 193 -2.95 13.64 6.79
CA THR A 193 -3.35 12.69 7.85
C THR A 193 -4.44 13.23 8.77
N GLY A 194 -4.83 14.51 8.63
CA GLY A 194 -5.88 15.12 9.44
C GLY A 194 -5.52 15.31 10.92
N ILE A 195 -4.23 15.22 11.28
CA ILE A 195 -3.75 15.34 12.67
C ILE A 195 -3.99 16.76 13.26
N HIS A 196 -4.44 17.73 12.47
CA HIS A 196 -4.86 19.07 12.93
C HIS A 196 -6.36 19.38 12.69
N GLY A 197 -7.20 18.36 12.49
CA GLY A 197 -8.61 18.53 12.09
C GLY A 197 -9.68 18.02 13.06
N LYS A 198 -9.35 17.71 14.33
CA LYS A 198 -10.35 17.39 15.37
C LYS A 198 -10.08 18.16 16.66
N GLY A 199 -9.99 19.47 16.52
CA GLY A 199 -10.15 20.45 17.60
C GLY A 199 -11.47 21.21 17.44
N LYS A 200 -12.58 20.52 17.24
CA LYS A 200 -13.90 21.03 17.65
C LYS A 200 -14.30 20.27 18.91
N CYS A 201 -13.78 20.76 20.03
CA CYS A 201 -14.51 20.68 21.28
C CYS A 201 -15.51 21.84 21.30
N ILE A 202 -16.70 21.53 21.83
CA ILE A 202 -17.95 22.29 21.93
C ILE A 202 -18.82 22.21 20.66
#